data_AF-A0A7J7KFC8-F1
#
_entry.id   AF-A0A7J7KFC8-F1
#
_cell.length_a   1.000
_cell.length_b   1.000
_cell.length_c   1.000
_cell.angle_alpha   90.00
_cell.angle_beta   90.00
_cell.angle_gamma   90.00
#
_symmetry.space_group_name_H-M   'P 1'
#
loop_
_entity.id
_entity.type
_entity.pdbx_description
1 polymer ?
#
loop_
_entity_poly.entity_id
_entity_poly.type
_entity_poly.pdbx_seq_one_letter_code
_entity_poly.pdbx_strand_id
1 'polypeptide(L)'
;MAMYCITKYLLKPHPLYLFGSAPFKEVENSLLKTAIMMIGEFEFDSIFNESGVKVFYPHAAYIIFICFVIVMSIIIMNLLVGLAVDDIKGVQEQAVLTRKGMQVELALAVEAKLPEFITRKNIQTEWKVKPNASADICSGLTGAIFSRKNFKVLVEALNPELDDIEKVMEEQERLKTQLSKVNTRTKELAAQNERMQTMLQALLTHNNIDFTDVDHADDDHLDLGAMFNK
;
A
#
# COMPACT_ATOMS: atom_id res chain seq x y z
N MET A 1 -19.83 -17.09 21.77
CA MET A 1 -20.85 -16.20 22.39
C MET A 1 -21.77 -15.59 21.34
N ALA A 2 -21.27 -14.91 20.30
CA ALA A 2 -22.10 -14.36 19.20
C ALA A 2 -22.94 -15.41 18.47
N MET A 3 -22.38 -16.57 18.08
CA MET A 3 -23.17 -17.63 17.41
C MET A 3 -24.23 -18.24 18.34
N TYR A 4 -23.90 -18.49 19.61
CA TYR A 4 -24.85 -18.94 20.64
C TYR A 4 -25.97 -17.91 20.91
N CYS A 5 -25.62 -16.62 21.00
CA CYS A 5 -26.59 -15.54 21.18
C CYS A 5 -27.46 -15.34 19.95
N ILE A 6 -26.89 -15.31 18.74
CA ILE A 6 -27.64 -15.15 17.49
C ILE A 6 -28.60 -16.33 17.29
N THR A 7 -28.17 -17.57 17.51
CA THR A 7 -29.04 -18.75 17.37
C THR A 7 -30.15 -18.78 18.43
N LYS A 8 -29.88 -18.27 19.65
CA LYS A 8 -30.84 -18.23 20.76
C LYS A 8 -31.83 -17.05 20.69
N TYR A 9 -31.42 -15.93 20.10
CA TYR A 9 -32.23 -14.70 19.98
C TYR A 9 -33.00 -14.59 18.66
N LEU A 10 -32.49 -15.11 17.55
CA LEU A 10 -33.16 -14.99 16.24
C LEU A 10 -34.28 -16.03 16.02
N LEU A 11 -34.32 -17.11 16.82
CA LEU A 11 -35.26 -18.21 16.59
C LEU A 11 -35.73 -18.88 17.90
N LYS A 12 -36.84 -18.39 18.47
CA LYS A 12 -37.70 -19.18 19.36
C LYS A 12 -39.16 -18.94 18.95
N PRO A 13 -40.00 -19.99 18.83
CA PRO A 13 -40.04 -21.16 19.70
C PRO A 13 -39.92 -22.49 18.94
N HIS A 14 -38.76 -22.78 18.34
CA HIS A 14 -38.43 -24.15 17.90
C HIS A 14 -36.99 -24.46 18.33
N PRO A 15 -36.74 -25.54 19.09
CA PRO A 15 -35.38 -25.95 19.44
C PRO A 15 -34.68 -26.41 18.17
N LEU A 16 -33.94 -25.50 17.52
CA LEU A 16 -32.99 -25.90 16.51
C LEU A 16 -31.83 -26.59 17.22
N TYR A 17 -31.85 -27.92 17.23
CA TYR A 17 -30.86 -28.79 17.87
C TYR A 17 -29.50 -28.76 17.13
N LEU A 18 -28.94 -27.58 16.86
CA LEU A 18 -27.49 -27.45 16.63
C LEU A 18 -26.67 -27.87 17.87
N PHE A 19 -27.34 -28.10 19.01
CA PHE A 19 -26.81 -28.66 20.25
C PHE A 19 -26.47 -30.16 20.19
N GLY A 20 -26.68 -30.84 19.06
CA GLY A 20 -26.29 -32.26 18.95
C GLY A 20 -24.77 -32.45 18.86
N SER A 21 -24.05 -31.51 18.22
CA SER A 21 -22.61 -31.60 18.04
C SER A 21 -21.92 -31.37 19.38
N ALA A 22 -21.00 -32.28 19.75
CA ALA A 22 -20.30 -32.25 21.04
C ALA A 22 -19.75 -30.87 21.49
N PRO A 23 -19.19 -30.01 20.62
CA PRO A 23 -18.56 -28.75 21.05
C PRO A 23 -19.54 -27.61 21.39
N PHE A 24 -20.83 -27.69 21.04
CA PHE A 24 -21.80 -26.60 21.28
C PHE A 24 -22.81 -26.89 22.40
N LYS A 25 -22.64 -28.00 23.12
CA LYS A 25 -23.48 -28.37 24.27
C LYS A 25 -23.19 -27.52 25.51
N GLU A 26 -21.91 -27.26 25.75
CA GLU A 26 -21.44 -26.50 26.92
C GLU A 26 -20.91 -25.14 26.50
N VAL A 27 -21.14 -24.13 27.34
CA VAL A 27 -20.73 -22.74 27.05
C VAL A 27 -19.21 -22.65 26.88
N GLU A 28 -18.46 -23.33 27.74
CA GLU A 28 -16.99 -23.34 27.74
C GLU A 28 -16.42 -23.93 26.43
N ASN A 29 -16.91 -25.10 26.03
CA ASN A 29 -16.50 -25.76 24.78
C ASN A 29 -16.88 -24.93 23.54
N SER A 30 -18.02 -24.23 23.61
CA SER A 30 -18.47 -23.37 22.51
C SER A 30 -17.58 -22.14 22.33
N LEU A 31 -17.04 -21.59 23.44
CA LEU A 31 -16.10 -20.48 23.41
C LEU A 31 -14.78 -20.91 22.80
N LEU A 32 -14.24 -22.04 23.24
CA LEU A 32 -13.00 -22.59 22.70
C LEU A 32 -13.15 -22.90 21.20
N LYS A 33 -14.24 -23.54 20.78
CA LYS A 33 -14.51 -23.82 19.37
C LYS A 33 -14.63 -22.54 18.54
N THR A 34 -15.26 -21.50 19.08
CA THR A 34 -15.35 -20.19 18.41
C THR A 34 -13.97 -19.52 18.28
N ALA A 35 -13.09 -19.66 19.27
CA ALA A 35 -11.73 -19.12 19.21
C ALA A 35 -10.85 -19.86 18.18
N ILE A 36 -10.99 -21.18 18.08
CA ILE A 36 -10.32 -21.99 17.05
C ILE A 36 -10.80 -21.59 15.64
N MET A 37 -12.12 -21.39 15.48
CA MET A 37 -12.69 -20.84 14.24
C MET A 37 -12.22 -19.42 13.93
N MET A 38 -11.92 -18.61 14.95
CA MET A 38 -11.37 -17.27 14.78
C MET A 38 -9.96 -17.35 14.18
N ILE A 39 -9.11 -18.28 14.61
CA ILE A 39 -7.76 -18.46 14.06
C ILE A 39 -7.78 -18.90 12.58
N GLY A 40 -8.91 -19.43 12.10
CA GLY A 40 -9.10 -19.85 10.71
C GLY A 40 -9.22 -21.36 10.53
N GLU A 41 -9.29 -22.13 11.63
CA GLU A 41 -9.55 -23.56 11.57
C GLU A 41 -11.06 -23.82 11.48
N PHE A 42 -11.51 -24.20 10.28
CA PHE A 42 -12.91 -24.49 10.00
C PHE A 42 -13.11 -25.99 9.76
N GLU A 43 -13.78 -26.66 10.68
CA GLU A 43 -14.16 -28.06 10.51
C GLU A 43 -15.64 -28.18 10.17
N PHE A 44 -15.97 -28.12 8.88
CA PHE A 44 -17.36 -28.22 8.43
C PHE A 44 -17.97 -29.61 8.72
N ASP A 45 -17.22 -30.67 8.45
CA ASP A 45 -17.67 -32.06 8.55
C ASP A 45 -17.98 -32.46 10.00
N SER A 46 -17.15 -32.03 10.96
CA SER A 46 -17.35 -32.31 12.39
C SER A 46 -18.53 -31.55 13.01
N ILE A 47 -19.01 -30.48 12.36
CA ILE A 47 -20.11 -29.65 12.87
C ILE A 47 -21.44 -30.06 12.26
N PHE A 48 -21.46 -30.33 10.96
CA PHE A 48 -22.69 -30.52 10.18
C PHE A 48 -22.94 -31.98 9.76
N ASN A 49 -21.93 -32.85 9.76
CA ASN A 49 -22.01 -34.21 9.22
C ASN A 49 -21.69 -35.29 10.28
N GLU A 50 -21.63 -34.91 11.56
CA GLU A 50 -21.36 -35.85 12.65
C GLU A 50 -22.49 -36.88 12.79
N SER A 51 -22.10 -38.16 12.84
CA SER A 51 -22.99 -39.32 12.87
C SER A 51 -23.89 -39.31 14.12
N GLY A 52 -25.10 -38.75 14.00
CA GLY A 52 -26.07 -38.69 15.10
C GLY A 52 -26.66 -37.31 15.39
N VAL A 53 -26.19 -36.25 14.71
CA VAL A 53 -26.68 -34.89 14.90
C VAL A 53 -27.61 -34.48 13.75
N LYS A 54 -28.91 -34.31 14.04
CA LYS A 54 -29.86 -33.76 13.07
C LYS A 54 -29.87 -32.24 13.12
N VAL A 55 -29.24 -31.61 12.12
CA VAL A 55 -29.39 -30.17 11.87
C VAL A 55 -30.76 -29.92 11.26
N PHE A 56 -31.65 -29.27 12.02
CA PHE A 56 -32.88 -28.73 11.44
C PHE A 56 -32.54 -27.49 10.60
N TYR A 57 -33.12 -27.38 9.40
CA TYR A 57 -32.83 -26.33 8.42
C TYR A 57 -31.33 -26.21 8.01
N PRO A 58 -30.77 -27.21 7.31
CA PRO A 58 -29.35 -27.22 6.91
C PRO A 58 -28.97 -26.00 6.05
N HIS A 59 -29.86 -25.57 5.14
CA HIS A 59 -29.60 -24.42 4.28
C HIS A 59 -29.44 -23.10 5.05
N ALA A 60 -30.30 -22.85 6.04
CA ALA A 60 -30.21 -21.64 6.86
C ALA A 60 -28.92 -21.65 7.71
N ALA A 61 -28.54 -22.81 8.23
CA ALA A 61 -27.32 -22.96 9.02
C ALA A 61 -26.05 -22.74 8.17
N TYR A 62 -26.02 -23.19 6.91
CA TYR A 62 -24.92 -22.91 5.98
C TYR A 62 -24.79 -21.42 5.66
N ILE A 63 -25.90 -20.72 5.43
CA ILE A 63 -25.89 -19.28 5.17
C ILE A 63 -25.33 -18.51 6.37
N ILE A 64 -25.80 -18.84 7.58
CA ILE A 64 -25.33 -18.20 8.81
C ILE A 64 -23.84 -18.49 9.04
N PHE A 65 -23.39 -19.71 8.78
CA PHE A 65 -21.98 -20.09 8.90
C PHE A 65 -21.08 -19.31 7.93
N ILE A 66 -21.48 -19.19 6.66
CA ILE A 66 -20.72 -18.42 5.66
C ILE A 66 -20.64 -16.94 6.05
N CYS A 67 -21.76 -16.33 6.46
CA CYS A 67 -21.76 -14.95 6.95
C CYS A 67 -20.84 -14.77 8.16
N PHE A 68 -20.83 -15.74 9.08
CA PHE A 68 -19.96 -15.72 10.25
C PHE A 68 -18.47 -15.77 9.87
N VAL A 69 -18.07 -16.66 8.95
CA VAL A 69 -16.68 -16.76 8.48
C VAL A 69 -16.22 -15.45 7.83
N ILE A 70 -17.04 -14.85 6.98
CA ILE A 70 -16.72 -13.58 6.32
C ILE A 70 -16.52 -12.46 7.35
N VAL A 71 -17.45 -12.31 8.29
CA VAL A 71 -17.39 -11.27 9.33
C VAL A 71 -16.16 -11.46 10.22
N MET A 72 -15.87 -12.69 10.68
CA MET A 72 -14.69 -12.96 11.50
C MET A 72 -13.39 -12.68 10.72
N SER A 73 -13.31 -13.10 9.46
CA SER A 73 -12.14 -12.84 8.62
C SER A 73 -11.87 -11.35 8.44
N ILE A 74 -12.92 -10.55 8.21
CA ILE A 74 -12.78 -9.10 8.05
C ILE A 74 -12.34 -8.45 9.37
N ILE A 75 -12.95 -8.82 10.50
CA ILE A 75 -12.61 -8.25 11.80
C ILE A 75 -11.16 -8.53 12.17
N ILE A 76 -10.70 -9.77 12.01
CA ILE A 76 -9.33 -10.17 12.40
C ILE A 76 -8.32 -9.48 11.51
N MET A 77 -8.52 -9.50 10.20
CA MET A 77 -7.59 -8.87 9.27
C MET A 77 -7.48 -7.37 9.55
N ASN A 78 -8.60 -6.69 9.78
CA ASN A 78 -8.62 -5.27 10.10
C ASN A 78 -8.01 -4.96 11.47
N LEU A 79 -8.20 -5.82 12.46
CA LEU A 79 -7.62 -5.65 13.80
C LEU A 79 -6.10 -5.87 13.78
N LEU A 80 -5.63 -6.93 13.13
CA LEU A 80 -4.19 -7.24 13.05
C LEU A 80 -3.44 -6.16 12.27
N VAL A 81 -3.99 -5.72 11.15
CA VAL A 81 -3.41 -4.61 10.37
C VAL A 81 -3.48 -3.31 11.17
N GLY A 82 -4.59 -3.01 11.83
CA GLY A 82 -4.75 -1.81 12.66
C GLY A 82 -3.71 -1.75 13.79
N LEU A 83 -3.56 -2.84 14.55
CA LEU A 83 -2.57 -2.93 15.62
C LEU A 83 -1.14 -2.84 15.10
N ALA A 84 -0.82 -3.55 14.01
CA ALA A 84 0.53 -3.52 13.42
C ALA A 84 0.89 -2.14 12.86
N VAL A 85 -0.07 -1.44 12.26
CA VAL A 85 0.12 -0.10 11.69
C VAL A 85 0.24 0.96 12.79
N ASP A 86 -0.47 0.82 13.91
CA ASP A 86 -0.33 1.76 15.03
C ASP A 86 0.99 1.53 15.79
N ASP A 87 1.41 0.27 15.96
CA ASP A 87 2.70 -0.09 16.57
C ASP A 87 3.89 0.41 15.72
N ILE A 88 3.86 0.20 14.39
CA ILE A 88 4.94 0.66 13.52
C ILE A 88 5.04 2.19 13.44
N LYS A 89 3.91 2.92 13.46
CA LYS A 89 3.92 4.39 13.45
C LYS A 89 4.59 4.95 14.71
N GLY A 90 4.24 4.42 15.88
CA GLY A 90 4.86 4.85 17.14
C GLY A 90 6.37 4.64 17.17
N VAL A 91 6.83 3.47 16.69
CA VAL A 91 8.27 3.16 16.57
C VAL A 91 8.96 4.07 15.56
N GLN A 92 8.33 4.35 14.42
CA GLN A 92 8.89 5.20 13.37
C GLN A 92 9.10 6.64 13.84
N GLU A 93 8.11 7.23 14.53
CA GLU A 93 8.23 8.59 15.07
C GLU A 93 9.37 8.69 16.09
N GLN A 94 9.49 7.71 16.98
CA GLN A 94 10.58 7.67 17.95
C GLN A 94 11.94 7.50 17.26
N ALA A 95 12.05 6.64 16.25
CA ALA A 95 13.29 6.46 15.49
C ALA A 95 13.73 7.74 14.77
N VAL A 96 12.79 8.52 14.20
CA VAL A 96 13.10 9.80 13.56
C VAL A 96 13.64 10.81 14.57
N LEU A 97 13.04 10.91 15.75
CA LEU A 97 13.51 11.82 16.80
C LEU A 97 14.89 11.39 17.32
N THR A 98 15.09 10.09 17.59
CA THR A 98 16.38 9.53 18.01
C THR A 98 17.46 9.79 16.97
N ARG A 99 17.15 9.67 15.68
CA ARG A 99 18.08 10.00 14.59
C ARG A 99 18.50 11.46 14.62
N LYS A 100 17.57 12.40 14.81
CA LYS A 100 17.90 13.84 14.94
C LYS A 100 18.75 14.11 16.18
N GLY A 101 18.42 13.46 17.30
CA GLY A 101 19.24 13.52 18.53
C GLY A 101 20.67 13.07 18.28
N MET A 102 20.86 11.94 17.60
CA MET A 102 22.19 11.41 17.26
C MET A 102 22.98 12.34 16.33
N GLN A 103 22.32 13.01 15.37
CA GLN A 103 22.97 14.04 14.54
C GLN A 103 23.45 15.23 15.36
N VAL A 104 22.63 15.69 16.31
CA VAL A 104 23.00 16.78 17.23
C VAL A 104 24.14 16.35 18.16
N GLU A 105 24.07 15.15 18.72
CA GLU A 105 25.12 14.60 19.60
C GLU A 105 26.45 14.50 18.85
N LEU A 106 26.45 13.99 17.62
CA LEU A 106 27.66 13.95 16.80
C LEU A 106 28.18 15.35 16.48
N ALA A 107 27.29 16.28 16.11
CA ALA A 107 27.68 17.67 15.83
C ALA A 107 28.35 18.32 17.04
N LEU A 108 27.78 18.14 18.24
CA LEU A 108 28.35 18.64 19.49
C LEU A 108 29.68 17.94 19.84
N ALA A 109 29.78 16.63 19.62
CA ALA A 109 31.02 15.88 19.86
C ALA A 109 32.16 16.34 18.93
N VAL A 110 31.84 16.69 17.69
CA VAL A 110 32.80 17.29 16.74
C VAL A 110 33.14 18.71 17.16
N GLU A 111 32.16 19.53 17.53
CA GLU A 111 32.37 20.90 18.00
C GLU A 111 33.30 20.95 19.22
N ALA A 112 33.10 20.05 20.19
CA ALA A 112 33.94 19.95 21.39
C ALA A 112 35.39 19.54 21.10
N LYS A 113 35.64 18.82 20.00
CA LYS A 113 37.00 18.40 19.59
C LYS A 113 37.67 19.39 18.65
N LEU A 114 36.94 20.37 18.11
CA LEU A 114 37.50 21.40 17.23
C LEU A 114 38.14 22.53 18.06
N PRO A 115 39.31 23.04 17.65
CA PRO A 115 39.97 24.12 18.38
C PRO A 115 39.19 25.44 18.29
N GLU A 116 39.19 26.21 19.39
CA GLU A 116 38.31 27.38 19.60
C GLU A 116 38.43 28.47 18.52
N PHE A 117 39.55 28.54 17.79
CA PHE A 117 39.73 29.50 16.71
C PHE A 117 38.80 29.23 15.51
N ILE A 118 38.36 27.98 15.31
CA ILE A 118 37.44 27.59 14.23
C ILE A 118 36.00 27.85 14.64
N THR A 119 35.62 27.43 15.86
CA THR A 119 34.25 27.57 16.37
C THR A 119 33.87 29.04 16.53
N ARG A 120 34.74 29.87 17.14
CA ARG A 120 34.49 31.32 17.28
C ARG A 120 34.34 32.08 15.96
N LYS A 121 35.01 31.63 14.89
CA LYS A 121 34.99 32.33 13.60
C LYS A 121 33.82 31.89 12.71
N ASN A 122 33.24 30.71 12.97
CA ASN A 122 32.30 30.06 12.06
C ASN A 122 30.85 30.02 12.58
N ILE A 123 30.57 30.62 13.75
CA ILE A 123 29.20 30.81 14.26
C ILE A 123 28.57 31.99 13.51
N GLN A 124 27.75 31.69 12.52
CA GLN A 124 26.87 32.66 11.84
C GLN A 124 25.50 32.61 12.50
N THR A 125 25.06 33.71 13.12
CA THR A 125 23.81 33.78 13.90
C THR A 125 22.56 34.05 13.05
N GLU A 126 22.72 34.43 11.78
CA GLU A 126 21.61 34.74 10.88
C GLU A 126 21.87 34.14 9.49
N TRP A 127 20.99 33.24 9.04
CA TRP A 127 21.08 32.63 7.72
C TRP A 127 20.03 33.23 6.78
N LYS A 128 20.46 34.16 5.90
CA LYS A 128 19.56 34.83 4.94
C LYS A 128 19.50 34.08 3.62
N VAL A 129 18.49 33.21 3.47
CA VAL A 129 18.23 32.46 2.23
C VAL A 129 17.67 33.41 1.17
N LYS A 130 18.40 33.64 0.08
CA LYS A 130 17.87 34.28 -1.13
C LYS A 130 17.61 33.19 -2.19
N PRO A 131 16.35 32.88 -2.53
CA PRO A 131 16.00 31.75 -3.40
C PRO A 131 16.40 31.93 -4.88
N ASN A 132 16.90 33.10 -5.30
CA ASN A 132 17.33 33.34 -6.68
C ASN A 132 18.47 34.37 -6.76
N ALA A 133 19.58 34.13 -6.06
CA ALA A 133 20.79 34.95 -6.21
C ALA A 133 21.77 34.26 -7.16
N SER A 134 22.00 34.85 -8.33
CA SER A 134 23.05 34.44 -9.26
C SER A 134 24.41 34.58 -8.59
N ALA A 135 25.16 33.49 -8.55
CA ALA A 135 26.45 33.41 -7.86
C ALA A 135 27.48 34.39 -8.45
N ASP A 136 27.98 35.31 -7.63
CA ASP A 136 29.14 36.12 -7.95
C ASP A 136 30.40 35.25 -7.94
N ILE A 137 31.04 35.20 -9.10
CA ILE A 137 32.28 34.50 -9.42
C ILE A 137 33.46 35.30 -8.85
N CYS A 138 33.65 35.30 -7.53
CA CYS A 138 34.92 35.76 -6.97
C CYS A 138 35.21 35.19 -5.57
N SER A 139 35.65 33.93 -5.51
CA SER A 139 36.39 33.41 -4.34
C SER A 139 37.25 32.19 -4.70
N GLY A 140 38.01 32.27 -5.80
CA GLY A 140 38.93 31.21 -6.22
C GLY A 140 40.18 31.06 -5.35
N LEU A 141 40.46 32.00 -4.44
CA LEU A 141 41.74 32.07 -3.74
C LEU A 141 41.71 31.63 -2.27
N THR A 142 40.54 31.47 -1.65
CA THR A 142 40.42 31.09 -0.22
C THR A 142 40.07 29.60 0.01
N GLY A 143 39.70 28.87 -1.04
CA GLY A 143 39.17 27.50 -0.93
C GLY A 143 40.19 26.35 -1.02
N ALA A 144 41.48 26.63 -1.28
CA ALA A 144 42.49 25.59 -1.49
C ALA A 144 43.09 25.03 -0.20
N ILE A 145 42.91 25.68 0.96
CA ILE A 145 43.61 25.34 2.20
C ILE A 145 42.83 24.34 3.07
N PHE A 146 41.51 24.26 2.95
CA PHE A 146 40.71 23.28 3.69
C PHE A 146 40.16 22.25 2.71
N SER A 147 40.73 21.04 2.75
CA SER A 147 40.40 19.92 1.88
C SER A 147 38.89 19.61 1.88
N ARG A 148 38.15 20.27 0.97
CA ARG A 148 36.71 20.09 0.72
C ARG A 148 36.35 18.63 0.46
N LYS A 149 37.31 17.83 -0.02
CA LYS A 149 37.12 16.40 -0.32
C LYS A 149 36.89 15.56 0.95
N ASN A 150 37.66 15.78 2.01
CA ASN A 150 37.54 14.97 3.23
C ASN A 150 36.26 15.31 4.01
N PHE A 151 35.88 16.60 4.07
CA PHE A 151 34.66 17.01 4.74
C PHE A 151 33.41 16.59 3.96
N LYS A 152 33.43 16.66 2.62
CA LYS A 152 32.30 16.21 1.79
C LYS A 152 32.02 14.72 1.98
N VAL A 153 33.04 13.88 2.00
CA VAL A 153 32.88 12.43 2.23
C VAL A 153 32.35 12.13 3.63
N LEU A 154 32.75 12.91 4.64
CA LEU A 154 32.26 12.73 6.01
C LEU A 154 30.80 13.18 6.18
N VAL A 155 30.40 14.24 5.48
CA VAL A 155 29.01 14.74 5.43
C VAL A 155 28.11 13.79 4.61
N GLU A 156 28.64 13.21 3.54
CA GLU A 156 27.98 12.18 2.73
C GLU A 156 27.72 10.91 3.55
N ALA A 157 28.71 10.44 4.28
CA ALA A 157 28.58 9.27 5.16
C ALA A 157 27.61 9.49 6.34
N LEU A 158 27.29 10.74 6.67
CA LEU A 158 26.41 11.10 7.78
C LEU A 158 24.91 11.15 7.39
N ASN A 159 24.61 11.25 6.09
CA ASN A 159 23.23 11.27 5.57
C ASN A 159 23.00 10.22 4.47
N PRO A 160 23.18 8.91 4.75
CA PRO A 160 22.93 7.87 3.76
C PRO A 160 21.46 7.84 3.28
N GLU A 161 20.50 8.18 4.14
CA GLU A 161 19.07 8.11 3.76
C GLU A 161 18.57 9.25 2.84
N LEU A 162 19.27 10.40 2.79
CA LEU A 162 18.83 11.47 1.88
C LEU A 162 19.13 11.13 0.42
N ASP A 163 20.24 10.42 0.20
CA ASP A 163 20.65 9.88 -1.10
C ASP A 163 19.64 8.83 -1.61
N ASP A 164 19.14 7.94 -0.74
CA ASP A 164 18.17 6.91 -1.14
C ASP A 164 16.80 7.49 -1.53
N ILE A 165 16.28 8.48 -0.80
CA ILE A 165 15.00 9.13 -1.13
C ILE A 165 15.14 10.02 -2.37
N GLU A 166 16.26 10.73 -2.52
CA GLU A 166 16.55 11.56 -3.69
C GLU A 166 16.70 10.72 -4.97
N LYS A 167 17.39 9.56 -4.88
CA LYS A 167 17.48 8.57 -5.97
C LYS A 167 16.12 8.02 -6.37
N VAL A 168 15.27 7.62 -5.40
CA VAL A 168 13.93 7.11 -5.70
C VAL A 168 13.06 8.18 -6.36
N MET A 169 13.16 9.43 -5.93
CA MET A 169 12.41 10.54 -6.50
C MET A 169 12.87 10.86 -7.94
N GLU A 170 14.17 10.81 -8.21
CA GLU A 170 14.72 10.97 -9.56
C GLU A 170 14.27 9.83 -10.49
N GLU A 171 14.28 8.58 -10.00
CA GLU A 171 13.79 7.41 -10.76
C GLU A 171 12.29 7.51 -11.06
N GLN A 172 11.46 7.97 -10.12
CA GLN A 172 10.03 8.19 -10.35
C GLN A 172 9.77 9.26 -11.42
N GLU A 173 10.54 10.35 -11.43
CA GLU A 173 10.42 11.41 -12.44
C GLU A 173 10.84 10.92 -13.84
N ARG A 174 11.92 10.13 -13.92
CA ARG A 174 12.34 9.45 -15.16
C ARG A 174 11.28 8.47 -15.66
N LEU A 175 10.71 7.66 -14.78
CA LEU A 175 9.61 6.74 -15.12
C LEU A 175 8.39 7.49 -15.65
N LYS A 176 7.99 8.60 -15.01
CA LYS A 176 6.84 9.41 -15.44
C LYS A 176 7.04 10.02 -16.83
N THR A 177 8.25 10.51 -17.12
CA THR A 177 8.58 11.06 -18.43
C THR A 177 8.70 9.99 -19.51
N GLN A 178 9.12 8.76 -19.18
CA GLN A 178 9.08 7.62 -20.09
C GLN A 178 7.63 7.17 -20.36
N LEU A 179 6.79 7.07 -19.32
CA LEU A 179 5.38 6.72 -19.45
C LEU A 179 4.62 7.71 -20.34
N SER A 180 4.87 9.01 -20.19
CA SER A 180 4.24 10.02 -21.05
C SER A 180 4.66 9.86 -22.52
N LYS A 181 5.93 9.56 -22.79
CA LYS A 181 6.43 9.28 -24.15
C LYS A 181 5.81 8.01 -24.74
N VAL A 182 5.70 6.95 -23.95
CA VAL A 182 5.05 5.70 -24.38
C VAL A 182 3.58 5.96 -24.69
N ASN A 183 2.84 6.62 -23.79
CA ASN A 183 1.43 6.94 -24.01
C ASN A 183 1.20 7.75 -25.30
N THR A 184 2.06 8.73 -25.58
CA THR A 184 2.00 9.49 -26.85
C THR A 184 2.24 8.58 -28.06
N ARG A 185 3.22 7.67 -28.00
CA ARG A 185 3.46 6.69 -29.08
C ARG A 185 2.27 5.74 -29.26
N THR A 186 1.64 5.29 -28.17
CA THR A 186 0.47 4.41 -28.25
C THR A 186 -0.70 5.11 -28.93
N LYS A 187 -0.93 6.39 -28.63
CA LYS A 187 -1.94 7.21 -29.31
C LYS A 187 -1.64 7.40 -30.80
N GLU A 188 -0.37 7.60 -31.14
CA GLU A 188 0.06 7.74 -32.53
C GLU A 188 -0.11 6.42 -33.30
N LEU A 189 0.19 5.28 -32.68
CA LEU A 189 -0.06 3.95 -33.25
C LEU A 189 -1.55 3.69 -33.46
N ALA A 190 -2.40 4.09 -32.52
CA ALA A 190 -3.86 3.97 -32.68
C ALA A 190 -4.34 4.77 -33.90
N ALA A 191 -3.90 6.03 -34.04
CA ALA A 191 -4.22 6.86 -35.19
C ALA A 191 -3.65 6.31 -36.52
N GLN A 192 -2.47 5.69 -36.48
CA GLN A 192 -1.88 5.03 -37.66
C GLN A 192 -2.70 3.80 -38.07
N ASN A 193 -3.21 3.03 -37.11
CA ASN A 193 -4.02 1.85 -37.36
C ASN A 193 -5.35 2.23 -38.05
N GLU A 194 -6.03 3.28 -37.59
CA GLU A 194 -7.26 3.78 -38.23
C GLU A 194 -7.01 4.25 -39.68
N ARG A 195 -5.89 4.94 -39.93
CA ARG A 195 -5.49 5.33 -41.30
C ARG A 195 -5.22 4.14 -42.18
N MET A 196 -4.58 3.10 -41.64
CA MET A 196 -4.32 1.86 -42.36
C MET A 196 -5.62 1.15 -42.72
N GLN A 197 -6.56 1.07 -41.79
CA GLN A 197 -7.89 0.52 -42.05
C GLN A 197 -8.64 1.30 -43.14
N THR A 198 -8.61 2.63 -43.07
CA THR A 198 -9.25 3.50 -44.08
C THR A 198 -8.62 3.32 -45.47
N MET A 199 -7.29 3.23 -45.54
CA MET A 199 -6.58 2.99 -46.80
C MET A 199 -6.89 1.60 -47.37
N LEU A 200 -6.94 0.58 -46.52
CA LEU A 200 -7.33 -0.77 -46.91
C LEU A 200 -8.76 -0.79 -47.45
N GLN A 201 -9.69 -0.11 -46.77
CA GLN A 201 -11.07 0.02 -47.23
C GLN A 201 -11.18 0.75 -48.57
N ALA A 202 -10.38 1.80 -48.79
CA ALA A 202 -10.31 2.52 -50.06
C ALA A 202 -9.72 1.66 -51.20
N LEU A 203 -8.72 0.81 -50.91
CA LEU A 203 -8.15 -0.12 -51.88
C LEU A 203 -9.11 -1.28 -52.19
N LEU A 204 -9.85 -1.78 -51.20
CA LEU A 204 -10.83 -2.85 -51.38
C LEU A 204 -12.01 -2.37 -52.24
N THR A 205 -12.52 -1.15 -51.98
CA THR A 205 -13.58 -0.54 -52.80
C THR A 205 -13.09 -0.25 -54.22
N HIS A 206 -11.85 0.19 -54.41
CA HIS A 206 -11.27 0.40 -55.75
C HIS A 206 -11.05 -0.90 -56.54
N ASN A 207 -10.78 -2.03 -55.87
CA ASN A 207 -10.60 -3.34 -56.52
C ASN A 207 -11.90 -4.16 -56.64
N ASN A 208 -13.04 -3.59 -56.25
CA ASN A 208 -14.37 -4.21 -56.36
C ASN A 208 -14.48 -5.57 -55.64
N ILE A 209 -13.71 -5.75 -54.56
CA ILE A 209 -13.74 -6.95 -53.70
C ILE A 209 -14.65 -6.65 -52.51
N ASP A 210 -15.80 -7.34 -52.46
CA ASP A 210 -16.77 -7.23 -51.37
C ASP A 210 -16.27 -8.03 -50.15
N PHE A 211 -15.81 -7.33 -49.12
CA PHE A 211 -15.45 -7.91 -47.83
C PHE A 211 -16.51 -7.46 -46.82
N THR A 212 -17.62 -8.19 -46.77
CA THR A 212 -18.63 -8.06 -45.72
C THR A 212 -18.04 -8.55 -44.40
N ASP A 213 -18.00 -7.63 -43.43
CA ASP A 213 -18.08 -7.82 -41.98
C ASP A 213 -17.30 -9.00 -41.37
N VAL A 214 -16.12 -8.68 -40.82
CA VAL A 214 -15.64 -9.36 -39.62
C VAL A 214 -15.80 -8.37 -38.47
N ASP A 215 -16.88 -8.60 -37.72
CA ASP A 215 -17.34 -7.93 -36.52
C ASP A 215 -16.23 -7.21 -35.72
N HIS A 216 -16.35 -5.88 -35.63
CA HIS A 216 -15.92 -5.20 -34.41
C HIS A 216 -16.98 -5.55 -33.37
N ALA A 217 -16.73 -6.59 -32.59
CA ALA A 217 -17.40 -6.75 -31.33
C ALA A 217 -17.23 -5.44 -30.56
N ASP A 218 -18.35 -4.81 -30.24
CA ASP A 218 -18.44 -3.63 -29.39
C ASP A 218 -17.65 -3.87 -28.10
N ASP A 219 -16.43 -3.32 -28.02
CA ASP A 219 -15.79 -3.08 -26.73
C ASP A 219 -16.44 -1.84 -26.16
N ASP A 220 -17.50 -2.10 -25.40
CA ASP A 220 -18.16 -1.17 -24.51
C ASP A 220 -17.15 -0.22 -23.86
N HIS A 221 -17.39 1.07 -24.06
CA HIS A 221 -16.83 2.14 -23.26
C HIS A 221 -17.07 1.84 -21.77
N LEU A 222 -16.08 1.26 -21.10
CA LEU A 222 -15.98 1.26 -19.64
C LEU A 222 -15.71 2.71 -19.19
N ASP A 223 -16.80 3.44 -19.00
CA ASP A 223 -16.82 4.78 -18.41
C ASP A 223 -16.32 4.72 -16.95
N LEU A 224 -15.02 4.93 -16.77
CA LEU A 224 -14.36 5.07 -15.47
C LEU A 224 -14.82 6.31 -14.68
N GLY A 225 -15.68 7.17 -15.23
CA GLY A 225 -16.21 8.36 -14.57
C GLY A 225 -17.30 8.06 -13.51
N ALA A 226 -17.96 6.90 -13.59
CA ALA A 226 -19.05 6.56 -12.68
C ALA A 226 -18.61 5.94 -11.33
N MET A 227 -17.32 5.61 -11.15
CA MET A 227 -16.82 4.97 -9.93
C MET A 227 -16.36 5.93 -8.82
N PHE A 228 -16.38 7.26 -9.04
CA PHE A 228 -15.95 8.25 -8.03
C PHE A 228 -17.06 9.13 -7.47
N ASN A 229 -18.33 8.81 -7.71
CA ASN A 229 -19.43 9.52 -7.07
C ASN A 229 -20.56 8.58 -6.64
N LYS A 230 -20.27 7.78 -5.61
CA LYS A 230 -21.28 7.29 -4.68
C LYS A 230 -20.67 6.98 -3.32
#